data_AF-A0A9D8S7I4-F1
#
_entry.id   AF-A0A9D8S7I4-F1
#
_cell.length_a   1.000
_cell.length_b   1.000
_cell.length_c   1.000
_cell.angle_alpha   90.00
_cell.angle_beta   90.00
_cell.angle_gamma   90.00
#
_symmetry.space_group_name_H-M   'P 1'
#
loop_
_entity.id
_entity.type
_entity.pdbx_description
1 polymer ?
#
loop_
_entity_poly.entity_id
_entity_poly.type
_entity_poly.pdbx_seq_one_letter_code
_entity_poly.pdbx_strand_id
1 'polypeptide(L)'
;MKKLIAVLLTLSMLFSLCAVSVSASDDAADLSYAVASDLHYKPHEETLEWYSEDPIFGYANRRAAMENESTLIIDEFLKQCAEDDKIQFVLVPGDLTNDGKVFIDDHKVVAEKFRKFEAETGKQIYVIDGNHDVGMVGEYCETGLAEFKQVYYEFGYKEALSVMEDNCSYTADLSDKYRLIALDSCDPDKSTEDGMNNEKVEWVIEQAKLAYEDGKYPILMMHHNLLDHLPMQRLLSHDFIIRNHTITAEKWANAGIKLVFTGHEHCSDATSYTSTKGNVISDFATTSLTMYPLQYRYIEMREDSIIYEAKTIDKIDTAALKAMVPDYSDEQLAEMDKGLNAFAKQFLKNGVEYRLERGFNDEQLGIKPGDIYYGVVRDVIDGLNDVLNMPLYGEGSAQELAREYGIEIPDSDYKDGWDVATELVSAHYAGSENYPLSSRDVKILLLMVSLVLRNEYSVLSDMEIMQMAEAIILAQGTGHFMDVVFDFLDMDLNSVTPIEYFAVALLSPLLISFATDDGVDDNNGAIDGYGNNDTTGNITSNLSTTFTEILKYLLNMVIYMLKALGYTGA
;
A
#
# COMPACT_ATOMS: atom_id res chain seq x y z
N MET A 1 -51.87 -2.61 -16.91
CA MET A 1 -50.86 -1.64 -17.40
C MET A 1 -51.03 -0.23 -16.82
N LYS A 2 -52.11 0.51 -17.08
CA LYS A 2 -52.24 1.91 -16.61
C LYS A 2 -52.17 2.11 -15.08
N LYS A 3 -52.70 1.16 -14.29
CA LYS A 3 -52.60 1.18 -12.80
C LYS A 3 -51.20 0.83 -12.28
N LEU A 4 -50.45 -0.01 -13.00
CA LEU A 4 -49.09 -0.42 -12.66
C LEU A 4 -48.10 0.72 -12.96
N ILE A 5 -48.29 1.40 -14.09
CA ILE A 5 -47.53 2.58 -14.50
C ILE A 5 -47.77 3.74 -13.52
N ALA A 6 -49.00 3.93 -13.04
CA ALA A 6 -49.30 4.94 -12.03
C ALA A 6 -48.58 4.65 -10.70
N VAL A 7 -48.57 3.40 -10.23
CA VAL A 7 -47.85 3.01 -9.00
C VAL A 7 -46.34 3.20 -9.15
N LEU A 8 -45.76 2.83 -10.30
CA LEU A 8 -44.33 3.06 -10.60
C LEU A 8 -43.98 4.55 -10.69
N LEU A 9 -44.85 5.38 -11.29
CA LEU A 9 -44.67 6.83 -11.32
C LEU A 9 -44.76 7.46 -9.93
N THR A 10 -45.67 6.98 -9.08
CA THR A 10 -45.82 7.47 -7.71
C THR A 10 -44.61 7.09 -6.85
N LEU A 11 -44.08 5.88 -7.03
CA LEU A 11 -42.82 5.43 -6.41
C LEU A 11 -41.61 6.23 -6.93
N SER A 12 -41.55 6.53 -8.23
CA SER A 12 -40.48 7.37 -8.79
C SER A 12 -40.54 8.83 -8.30
N MET A 13 -41.74 9.35 -8.06
CA MET A 13 -41.97 10.69 -7.48
C MET A 13 -41.66 10.72 -5.98
N LEU A 14 -41.92 9.64 -5.25
CA LEU A 14 -41.51 9.48 -3.85
C LEU A 14 -39.97 9.33 -3.73
N PHE A 15 -39.32 8.63 -4.68
CA PHE A 15 -37.86 8.55 -4.75
C PHE A 15 -37.18 9.87 -5.14
N SER A 16 -37.85 10.73 -5.91
CA SER A 16 -37.33 12.08 -6.22
C SER A 16 -37.62 13.12 -5.13
N LEU A 17 -38.45 12.79 -4.13
CA LEU A 17 -38.63 13.56 -2.90
C LEU A 17 -37.71 13.11 -1.75
N CYS A 18 -36.94 12.03 -1.96
CA CYS A 18 -35.77 11.65 -1.16
C CYS A 18 -34.46 12.03 -1.85
N ALA A 19 -34.46 13.12 -2.64
CA ALA A 19 -33.23 13.88 -2.81
C ALA A 19 -32.90 14.41 -1.41
N VAL A 20 -31.96 13.74 -0.73
CA VAL A 20 -31.32 14.26 0.46
C VAL A 20 -30.89 15.66 0.08
N SER A 21 -31.57 16.67 0.64
CA SER A 21 -30.95 17.95 0.80
C SER A 21 -29.79 17.70 1.74
N VAL A 22 -28.62 17.38 1.18
CA VAL A 22 -27.35 17.66 1.84
C VAL A 22 -27.32 19.18 1.85
N SER A 23 -28.02 19.77 2.83
CA SER A 23 -27.55 21.01 3.38
C SER A 23 -26.18 20.68 3.92
N ALA A 24 -25.14 20.97 3.13
CA ALA A 24 -23.84 21.23 3.69
C ALA A 24 -24.09 22.34 4.71
N SER A 25 -24.20 21.98 5.98
CA SER A 25 -23.72 22.88 7.01
C SER A 25 -22.29 23.19 6.59
N ASP A 26 -21.96 24.47 6.47
CA ASP A 26 -20.57 24.92 6.57
C ASP A 26 -20.12 24.55 8.00
N ASP A 27 -19.89 23.27 8.28
CA ASP A 27 -19.16 22.85 9.46
C ASP A 27 -17.70 23.10 9.14
N ALA A 28 -17.21 24.20 9.70
CA ALA A 28 -15.81 24.56 9.64
C ALA A 28 -14.96 23.40 10.15
N ALA A 29 -13.79 23.20 9.53
CA ALA A 29 -12.82 22.21 9.99
C ALA A 29 -12.53 22.39 11.49
N ASP A 30 -12.63 21.29 12.24
CA ASP A 30 -12.28 21.25 13.66
C ASP A 30 -10.77 21.18 13.84
N LEU A 31 -10.12 20.41 12.98
CA LEU A 31 -8.69 20.11 13.04
C LEU A 31 -8.18 19.80 11.64
N SER A 32 -7.00 20.28 11.25
CA SER A 32 -6.35 19.83 10.03
C SER A 32 -4.85 19.63 10.23
N TYR A 33 -4.31 18.55 9.68
CA TYR A 33 -2.94 18.12 9.94
C TYR A 33 -2.35 17.33 8.77
N ALA A 34 -1.02 17.20 8.77
CA ALA A 34 -0.30 16.36 7.83
C ALA A 34 0.17 15.05 8.49
N VAL A 35 0.22 13.98 7.70
CA VAL A 35 0.77 12.68 8.07
C VAL A 35 1.78 12.27 7.00
N ALA A 36 3.04 12.12 7.38
CA ALA A 36 4.10 11.62 6.50
C ALA A 36 4.77 10.43 7.18
N SER A 37 5.00 9.34 6.46
CA SER A 37 5.63 8.13 7.00
C SER A 37 6.92 7.81 6.28
N ASP A 38 7.73 6.95 6.89
CA ASP A 38 8.87 6.29 6.26
C ASP A 38 9.79 7.33 5.60
N LEU A 39 10.20 8.30 6.42
CA LEU A 39 11.06 9.39 6.00
C LEU A 39 12.42 8.86 5.53
N HIS A 40 12.85 7.73 6.09
CA HIS A 40 14.08 7.01 5.74
C HIS A 40 15.26 7.96 5.54
N TYR A 41 15.42 8.94 6.44
CA TYR A 41 16.54 9.86 6.37
C TYR A 41 17.83 9.06 6.34
N LYS A 42 18.66 9.36 5.34
CA LYS A 42 19.99 8.80 5.18
C LYS A 42 20.96 9.96 4.90
N PRO A 43 22.11 10.01 5.58
CA PRO A 43 23.18 10.92 5.20
C PRO A 43 23.56 10.70 3.74
N HIS A 44 23.78 11.79 3.00
CA HIS A 44 24.19 11.69 1.60
C HIS A 44 25.55 10.98 1.48
N GLU A 45 25.68 10.14 0.46
CA GLU A 45 26.96 9.54 0.11
C GLU A 45 27.78 10.50 -0.76
N GLU A 46 29.12 10.49 -0.60
CA GLU A 46 30.00 11.36 -1.40
C GLU A 46 29.98 11.01 -2.90
N THR A 47 29.63 9.76 -3.22
CA THR A 47 29.56 9.20 -4.58
C THR A 47 28.32 8.33 -4.69
N LEU A 48 27.65 8.35 -5.84
CA LEU A 48 26.50 7.48 -6.06
C LEU A 48 26.99 6.05 -6.36
N GLU A 49 26.33 5.06 -5.77
CA GLU A 49 26.50 3.67 -6.18
C GLU A 49 25.62 3.39 -7.41
N TRP A 50 26.23 2.86 -8.48
CA TRP A 50 25.54 2.56 -9.73
C TRP A 50 25.34 1.05 -9.89
N TYR A 51 24.11 0.67 -10.17
CA TYR A 51 23.63 -0.70 -10.32
C TYR A 51 23.26 -1.08 -11.76
N SER A 52 23.11 -0.12 -12.66
CA SER A 52 22.89 -0.32 -14.10
C SER A 52 23.66 0.70 -14.97
N GLU A 53 23.63 0.49 -16.29
CA GLU A 53 24.24 1.40 -17.28
C GLU A 53 23.33 2.57 -17.70
N ASP A 54 22.12 2.67 -17.14
CA ASP A 54 21.24 3.81 -17.43
C ASP A 54 21.90 5.11 -16.93
N PRO A 55 22.07 6.15 -17.77
CA PRO A 55 22.85 7.34 -17.42
C PRO A 55 22.18 8.26 -16.39
N ILE A 56 20.89 8.10 -16.13
CA ILE A 56 20.10 8.96 -15.22
C ILE A 56 19.69 8.16 -13.98
N PHE A 57 19.15 6.96 -14.18
CA PHE A 57 18.55 6.13 -13.14
C PHE A 57 19.42 4.94 -12.76
N GLY A 58 20.65 4.83 -13.26
CA GLY A 58 21.51 3.70 -12.96
C GLY A 58 21.90 3.58 -11.48
N TYR A 59 21.67 4.61 -10.66
CA TYR A 59 21.80 4.55 -9.19
C TYR A 59 20.52 4.13 -8.45
N ALA A 60 19.46 3.75 -9.17
CA ALA A 60 18.24 3.24 -8.57
C ALA A 60 18.50 1.97 -7.76
N ASN A 61 18.34 2.07 -6.44
CA ASN A 61 18.66 1.00 -5.51
C ASN A 61 17.54 -0.05 -5.40
N ARG A 62 17.82 -1.13 -4.68
CA ARG A 62 16.87 -2.24 -4.46
C ARG A 62 15.61 -1.83 -3.72
N ARG A 63 15.64 -0.81 -2.86
CA ARG A 63 14.43 -0.28 -2.18
C ARG A 63 13.58 0.57 -3.11
N ALA A 64 14.13 0.96 -4.27
CA ALA A 64 13.49 1.84 -5.24
C ALA A 64 13.14 3.23 -4.65
N ALA A 65 13.88 3.65 -3.61
CA ALA A 65 13.68 4.88 -2.85
C ALA A 65 14.85 5.86 -3.03
N MET A 66 14.55 7.16 -3.08
CA MET A 66 15.49 8.26 -3.26
C MET A 66 16.21 8.62 -1.94
N GLU A 67 16.97 7.65 -1.41
CA GLU A 67 17.61 7.75 -0.08
C GLU A 67 18.63 8.91 0.00
N ASN A 68 19.42 9.14 -1.06
CA ASN A 68 20.43 10.21 -1.11
C ASN A 68 19.81 11.61 -1.13
N GLU A 69 18.58 11.72 -1.60
CA GLU A 69 17.79 12.95 -1.70
C GLU A 69 16.92 13.19 -0.46
N SER A 70 16.80 12.20 0.43
CA SER A 70 15.93 12.19 1.61
C SER A 70 16.00 13.49 2.44
N THR A 71 17.21 14.02 2.66
CA THR A 71 17.40 15.26 3.43
C THR A 71 16.65 16.47 2.83
N LEU A 72 16.63 16.60 1.51
CA LEU A 72 15.95 17.72 0.82
C LEU A 72 14.48 17.46 0.60
N ILE A 73 14.10 16.19 0.43
CA ILE A 73 12.70 15.76 0.38
C ILE A 73 12.01 16.10 1.72
N ILE A 74 12.65 15.78 2.86
CA ILE A 74 12.15 16.14 4.19
C ILE A 74 12.09 17.65 4.37
N ASP A 75 13.10 18.40 3.89
CA ASP A 75 13.10 19.86 3.98
C ASP A 75 11.94 20.48 3.18
N GLU A 76 11.65 20.00 1.97
CA GLU A 76 10.52 20.50 1.19
C GLU A 76 9.19 20.09 1.81
N PHE A 77 9.06 18.87 2.34
CA PHE A 77 7.85 18.45 3.08
C PHE A 77 7.54 19.38 4.26
N LEU A 78 8.52 19.63 5.12
CA LEU A 78 8.36 20.52 6.27
C LEU A 78 8.03 21.95 5.81
N LYS A 79 8.63 22.40 4.71
CA LYS A 79 8.32 23.71 4.13
C LYS A 79 6.89 23.80 3.59
N GLN A 80 6.40 22.79 2.86
CA GLN A 80 5.01 22.74 2.42
C GLN A 80 4.05 22.74 3.61
N CYS A 81 4.37 21.99 4.67
CA CYS A 81 3.60 22.01 5.92
C CYS A 81 3.65 23.38 6.62
N ALA A 82 4.77 24.10 6.55
CA ALA A 82 4.91 25.43 7.12
C ALA A 82 4.04 26.46 6.36
N GLU A 83 4.05 26.39 5.02
CA GLU A 83 3.34 27.31 4.12
C GLU A 83 1.81 27.11 4.11
N ASP A 84 1.31 25.92 4.45
CA ASP A 84 -0.13 25.66 4.57
C ASP A 84 -0.67 26.07 5.95
N ASP A 85 -1.33 27.23 6.02
CA ASP A 85 -1.93 27.77 7.25
C ASP A 85 -3.01 26.86 7.87
N LYS A 86 -3.56 25.90 7.11
CA LYS A 86 -4.55 24.95 7.65
C LYS A 86 -3.90 23.84 8.47
N ILE A 87 -2.66 23.47 8.16
CA ILE A 87 -1.94 22.41 8.90
C ILE A 87 -1.59 22.94 10.28
N GLN A 88 -2.10 22.29 11.32
CA GLN A 88 -1.90 22.67 12.72
C GLN A 88 -0.78 21.88 13.40
N PHE A 89 -0.55 20.64 12.96
CA PHE A 89 0.54 19.77 13.40
C PHE A 89 0.87 18.71 12.33
N VAL A 90 1.95 17.96 12.58
CA VAL A 90 2.42 16.85 11.74
C VAL A 90 2.48 15.56 12.55
N LEU A 91 2.05 14.45 11.97
CA LEU A 91 2.22 13.09 12.50
C LEU A 91 3.23 12.31 11.66
N VAL A 92 4.08 11.51 12.31
CA VAL A 92 5.07 10.65 11.64
C VAL A 92 5.01 9.22 12.22
N PRO A 93 4.36 8.26 11.53
CA PRO A 93 4.18 6.89 12.01
C PRO A 93 5.40 5.98 11.74
N GLY A 94 6.59 6.41 12.17
CA GLY A 94 7.80 5.57 12.16
C GLY A 94 8.68 5.68 10.91
N ASP A 95 9.78 4.93 10.97
CA ASP A 95 10.88 4.88 9.99
C ASP A 95 11.40 6.28 9.66
N LEU A 96 11.76 6.99 10.73
CA LEU A 96 12.30 8.34 10.68
C LEU A 96 13.66 8.36 9.95
N THR A 97 14.41 7.27 10.04
CA THR A 97 15.77 7.15 9.50
C THR A 97 15.99 5.77 8.88
N ASN A 98 16.88 5.67 7.89
CA ASN A 98 17.15 4.41 7.20
C ASN A 98 17.97 3.42 8.06
N ASP A 99 18.90 3.93 8.88
CA ASP A 99 19.83 3.12 9.68
C ASP A 99 19.87 3.55 11.17
N GLY A 100 18.75 4.11 11.68
CA GLY A 100 18.64 4.72 13.01
C GLY A 100 19.01 3.83 14.18
N LYS A 101 18.73 2.52 14.07
CA LYS A 101 19.18 1.50 15.04
C LYS A 101 20.67 1.61 15.32
N VAL A 102 21.46 1.76 14.27
CA VAL A 102 22.93 1.74 14.32
C VAL A 102 23.48 3.15 14.50
N PHE A 103 22.87 4.17 13.90
CA PHE A 103 23.39 5.53 13.88
C PHE A 103 22.41 6.53 14.53
N ILE A 104 22.56 6.73 15.85
CA ILE A 104 21.75 7.71 16.58
C ILE A 104 21.92 9.16 16.05
N ASP A 105 23.04 9.47 15.41
CA ASP A 105 23.28 10.79 14.83
C ASP A 105 22.31 11.10 13.68
N ASP A 106 21.82 10.10 12.95
CA ASP A 106 20.82 10.28 11.90
C ASP A 106 19.50 10.78 12.49
N HIS A 107 19.08 10.20 13.61
CA HIS A 107 17.92 10.68 14.35
C HIS A 107 18.12 12.11 14.87
N LYS A 108 19.33 12.47 15.32
CA LYS A 108 19.61 13.84 15.78
C LYS A 108 19.48 14.86 14.64
N VAL A 109 19.83 14.48 13.41
CA VAL A 109 19.63 15.34 12.23
C VAL A 109 18.14 15.54 11.95
N VAL A 110 17.35 14.47 11.92
CA VAL A 110 15.89 14.56 11.74
C VAL A 110 15.25 15.40 12.84
N ALA A 111 15.59 15.13 14.09
CA ALA A 111 15.12 15.89 15.23
C ALA A 111 15.49 17.38 15.14
N GLU A 112 16.67 17.73 14.63
CA GLU A 112 17.05 19.14 14.45
C GLU A 112 16.23 19.85 13.36
N LYS A 113 15.92 19.15 12.25
CA LYS A 113 14.99 19.67 11.23
C LYS A 113 13.61 19.94 11.84
N PHE A 114 13.11 19.01 12.67
CA PHE A 114 11.84 19.16 13.38
C PHE A 114 11.87 20.32 14.40
N ARG A 115 12.93 20.46 15.22
CA ARG A 115 13.07 21.60 16.16
C ARG A 115 13.02 22.93 15.43
N LYS A 116 13.72 23.02 14.30
CA LYS A 116 13.71 24.23 13.47
C LYS A 116 12.29 24.53 12.96
N PHE A 117 11.58 23.52 12.44
CA PHE A 117 10.20 23.67 11.98
C PHE A 117 9.27 24.14 13.11
N GLU A 118 9.29 23.51 14.29
CA GLU A 118 8.44 23.93 15.41
C GLU A 118 8.79 25.34 15.88
N ALA A 119 10.08 25.70 15.93
CA ALA A 119 10.53 27.03 16.35
C ALA A 119 10.11 28.14 15.36
N GLU A 120 10.09 27.84 14.06
CA GLU A 120 9.73 28.81 13.01
C GLU A 120 8.20 28.94 12.85
N THR A 121 7.45 27.87 13.02
CA THR A 121 6.02 27.81 12.69
C THR A 121 5.10 27.78 13.92
N GLY A 122 5.58 27.28 15.06
CA GLY A 122 4.77 26.94 16.22
C GLY A 122 3.86 25.71 16.04
N LYS A 123 3.95 25.02 14.89
CA LYS A 123 3.20 23.78 14.60
C LYS A 123 3.94 22.60 15.21
N GLN A 124 3.23 21.75 15.94
CA GLN A 124 3.85 20.61 16.66
C GLN A 124 4.09 19.42 15.72
N ILE A 125 5.09 18.61 16.04
CA ILE A 125 5.33 17.31 15.40
C ILE A 125 5.18 16.20 16.45
N TYR A 126 4.47 15.14 16.10
CA TYR A 126 4.35 13.93 16.90
C TYR A 126 4.92 12.75 16.13
N VAL A 127 5.81 12.00 16.76
CA VAL A 127 6.46 10.84 16.15
C VAL A 127 6.19 9.57 16.93
N ILE A 128 6.31 8.43 16.28
CA ILE A 128 6.51 7.12 16.89
C ILE A 128 7.65 6.42 16.14
N ASP A 129 8.19 5.34 16.68
CA ASP A 129 9.25 4.56 16.05
C ASP A 129 8.72 3.61 14.97
N GLY A 130 9.57 3.34 13.98
CA GLY A 130 9.42 2.25 13.02
C GLY A 130 10.50 1.19 13.18
N ASN A 131 10.47 0.19 12.28
CA ASN A 131 11.34 -0.97 12.37
C ASN A 131 12.80 -0.65 12.01
N HIS A 132 13.13 0.56 11.54
CA HIS A 132 14.50 1.04 11.30
C HIS A 132 15.07 1.93 12.40
N ASP A 133 14.26 2.29 13.40
CA ASP A 133 14.61 3.35 14.35
C ASP A 133 15.21 2.83 15.67
N VAL A 134 14.61 1.80 16.27
CA VAL A 134 14.98 1.33 17.61
C VAL A 134 15.37 -0.14 17.64
N GLY A 135 16.45 -0.48 18.36
CA GLY A 135 16.90 -1.87 18.55
C GLY A 135 17.51 -2.13 19.93
N MET A 136 17.99 -3.35 20.15
CA MET A 136 18.66 -3.73 21.41
C MET A 136 20.08 -3.14 21.50
N VAL A 137 20.29 -2.19 22.43
CA VAL A 137 21.60 -1.56 22.65
C VAL A 137 22.67 -2.60 23.00
N GLY A 138 23.79 -2.55 22.29
CA GLY A 138 24.94 -3.44 22.50
C GLY A 138 25.05 -4.60 21.50
N GLU A 139 24.00 -4.88 20.72
CA GLU A 139 24.02 -5.79 19.56
C GLU A 139 24.16 -5.01 18.25
N TYR A 140 25.24 -4.23 18.13
CA TYR A 140 25.49 -3.32 16.98
C TYR A 140 24.47 -2.18 16.81
N CYS A 141 23.53 -2.02 17.75
CA CYS A 141 22.62 -0.88 17.83
C CYS A 141 23.13 0.15 18.85
N GLU A 142 23.08 1.42 18.48
CA GLU A 142 23.33 2.57 19.37
C GLU A 142 22.03 3.19 19.90
N THR A 143 20.93 3.05 19.15
CA THR A 143 19.64 3.63 19.51
C THR A 143 18.75 2.59 20.19
N GLY A 144 18.61 2.69 21.51
CA GLY A 144 17.60 1.98 22.29
C GLY A 144 16.37 2.84 22.58
N LEU A 145 15.41 2.26 23.28
CA LEU A 145 14.17 2.93 23.71
C LEU A 145 14.44 4.26 24.45
N ALA A 146 15.42 4.27 25.35
CA ALA A 146 15.74 5.45 26.15
C ALA A 146 16.36 6.56 25.30
N GLU A 147 17.28 6.19 24.41
CA GLU A 147 17.94 7.08 23.48
C GLU A 147 16.94 7.70 22.49
N PHE A 148 16.05 6.89 21.91
CA PHE A 148 15.00 7.36 21.00
C PHE A 148 14.07 8.35 21.69
N LYS A 149 13.50 7.98 22.84
CA LYS A 149 12.64 8.85 23.66
C LYS A 149 13.35 10.16 24.05
N GLN A 150 14.66 10.12 24.27
CA GLN A 150 15.43 11.31 24.59
C GLN A 150 15.62 12.22 23.37
N VAL A 151 15.99 11.67 22.20
CA VAL A 151 16.19 12.44 20.97
C VAL A 151 14.89 13.11 20.54
N TYR A 152 13.78 12.38 20.65
CA TYR A 152 12.45 12.84 20.24
C TYR A 152 11.58 13.36 21.38
N TYR A 153 12.18 13.69 22.54
CA TYR A 153 11.41 14.08 23.73
C TYR A 153 10.43 15.25 23.45
N GLU A 154 10.84 16.21 22.62
CA GLU A 154 10.05 17.39 22.28
C GLU A 154 8.91 17.11 21.28
N PHE A 155 8.87 15.92 20.67
CA PHE A 155 7.95 15.57 19.60
C PHE A 155 6.91 14.55 20.04
N GLY A 156 6.22 14.86 21.15
CA GLY A 156 5.11 14.10 21.71
C GLY A 156 5.34 13.61 23.13
N TYR A 157 6.53 13.15 23.50
CA TYR A 157 6.80 12.62 24.84
C TYR A 157 6.73 13.68 25.95
N LYS A 158 7.05 14.94 25.63
CA LYS A 158 6.97 16.07 26.56
C LYS A 158 5.52 16.44 26.89
N GLU A 159 4.61 16.24 25.93
CA GLU A 159 3.17 16.48 26.02
C GLU A 159 2.40 15.25 26.52
N ALA A 160 3.12 14.13 26.77
CA ALA A 160 2.49 12.84 27.01
C ALA A 160 1.68 12.78 28.31
N LEU A 161 0.48 12.23 28.21
CA LEU A 161 -0.42 11.93 29.33
C LEU A 161 -0.16 10.55 29.92
N SER A 162 0.21 9.60 29.06
CA SER A 162 0.63 8.25 29.40
C SER A 162 1.80 7.86 28.51
N VAL A 163 2.77 7.13 29.07
CA VAL A 163 3.91 6.57 28.34
C VAL A 163 4.10 5.14 28.83
N MET A 164 4.24 4.18 27.92
CA MET A 164 4.62 2.82 28.30
C MET A 164 6.13 2.77 28.60
N GLU A 165 6.53 2.18 29.72
CA GLU A 165 7.94 2.22 30.17
C GLU A 165 8.85 1.37 29.27
N ASP A 166 8.36 0.24 28.78
CA ASP A 166 9.10 -0.82 28.12
C ASP A 166 9.09 -0.76 26.58
N ASN A 167 8.46 0.26 26.01
CA ASN A 167 8.34 0.48 24.56
C ASN A 167 8.16 1.97 24.25
N CYS A 168 8.11 2.39 22.99
CA CYS A 168 8.04 3.80 22.62
C CYS A 168 6.64 4.44 22.67
N SER A 169 5.60 3.71 23.06
CA SER A 169 4.20 4.20 23.02
C SER A 169 3.88 5.31 24.01
N TYR A 170 3.03 6.26 23.60
CA TYR A 170 2.52 7.34 24.44
C TYR A 170 1.17 7.89 23.96
N THR A 171 0.55 8.76 24.74
CA THR A 171 -0.66 9.51 24.35
C THR A 171 -0.49 11.00 24.57
N ALA A 172 -1.02 11.82 23.66
CA ALA A 172 -0.94 13.28 23.75
C ALA A 172 -2.24 13.94 23.26
N ASP A 173 -2.62 15.07 23.85
CA ASP A 173 -3.77 15.83 23.37
C ASP A 173 -3.39 16.65 22.14
N LEU A 174 -4.06 16.42 21.02
CA LEU A 174 -3.86 17.17 19.76
C LEU A 174 -4.66 18.49 19.75
N SER A 175 -5.81 18.49 20.43
CA SER A 175 -6.68 19.65 20.61
C SER A 175 -7.65 19.42 21.76
N ASP A 176 -8.58 20.35 21.98
CA ASP A 176 -9.67 20.18 22.94
C ASP A 176 -10.62 19.02 22.58
N LYS A 177 -10.66 18.59 21.30
CA LYS A 177 -11.57 17.56 20.79
C LYS A 177 -10.90 16.22 20.47
N TYR A 178 -9.58 16.17 20.29
CA TYR A 178 -8.88 14.99 19.77
C TYR A 178 -7.66 14.62 20.62
N ARG A 179 -7.43 13.32 20.79
CA ARG A 179 -6.28 12.74 21.49
C ARG A 179 -5.56 11.74 20.59
N LEU A 180 -4.25 11.88 20.48
CA LEU A 180 -3.37 10.93 19.82
C LEU A 180 -3.07 9.75 20.75
N ILE A 181 -3.11 8.56 20.18
CA ILE A 181 -2.48 7.35 20.71
C ILE A 181 -1.36 7.01 19.72
N ALA A 182 -0.11 7.13 20.16
CA ALA A 182 1.07 6.78 19.40
C ALA A 182 1.57 5.43 19.89
N LEU A 183 1.47 4.41 19.04
CA LEU A 183 1.71 3.02 19.44
C LEU A 183 2.97 2.47 18.75
N ASP A 184 3.94 2.06 19.57
CA ASP A 184 5.08 1.26 19.13
C ASP A 184 4.58 -0.13 18.74
N SER A 185 4.67 -0.43 17.45
CA SER A 185 4.25 -1.71 16.86
C SER A 185 5.41 -2.64 16.57
N CYS A 186 6.65 -2.24 16.85
CA CYS A 186 7.86 -2.92 16.38
C CYS A 186 8.27 -4.07 17.30
N ASP A 187 8.80 -5.14 16.71
CA ASP A 187 9.54 -6.15 17.46
C ASP A 187 10.96 -5.63 17.75
N PRO A 188 11.42 -5.66 19.02
CA PRO A 188 12.72 -5.13 19.40
C PRO A 188 13.91 -5.94 18.84
N ASP A 189 13.67 -7.20 18.47
CA ASP A 189 14.70 -8.17 18.12
C ASP A 189 14.66 -8.55 16.63
N LYS A 190 13.54 -8.31 15.96
CA LYS A 190 13.31 -8.73 14.58
C LYS A 190 13.02 -7.55 13.67
N SER A 191 13.86 -7.42 12.64
CA SER A 191 13.94 -6.17 11.87
C SER A 191 12.71 -5.79 11.05
N THR A 192 11.74 -6.67 10.84
CA THR A 192 10.57 -6.41 9.99
C THR A 192 9.27 -6.89 10.63
N GLU A 193 9.34 -7.64 11.74
CA GLU A 193 8.13 -8.22 12.35
C GLU A 193 7.50 -7.25 13.35
N ASP A 194 6.17 -7.37 13.52
CA ASP A 194 5.47 -6.67 14.59
C ASP A 194 5.79 -7.24 15.99
N GLY A 195 5.84 -6.34 16.97
CA GLY A 195 5.97 -6.64 18.39
C GLY A 195 4.66 -6.50 19.16
N MET A 196 3.52 -6.75 18.51
CA MET A 196 2.21 -6.62 19.15
C MET A 196 1.96 -7.75 20.15
N ASN A 197 1.33 -7.38 21.27
CA ASN A 197 0.90 -8.31 22.28
C ASN A 197 -0.44 -7.85 22.90
N ASN A 198 -1.04 -8.69 23.74
CA ASN A 198 -2.32 -8.36 24.37
C ASN A 198 -2.24 -7.13 25.28
N GLU A 199 -1.10 -6.86 25.91
CA GLU A 199 -0.93 -5.69 26.77
C GLU A 199 -1.02 -4.38 25.97
N LYS A 200 -0.31 -4.30 24.84
CA LYS A 200 -0.40 -3.18 23.90
C LYS A 200 -1.83 -2.98 23.39
N VAL A 201 -2.53 -4.06 23.01
CA VAL A 201 -3.92 -4.00 22.53
C VAL A 201 -4.87 -3.47 23.60
N GLU A 202 -4.78 -3.98 24.84
CA GLU A 202 -5.64 -3.52 25.94
C GLU A 202 -5.27 -2.11 26.42
N TRP A 203 -3.99 -1.73 26.36
CA TRP A 203 -3.55 -0.37 26.64
C TRP A 203 -4.18 0.63 25.67
N VAL A 204 -4.19 0.37 24.36
CA VAL A 204 -4.89 1.22 23.38
C VAL A 204 -6.38 1.37 23.69
N ILE A 205 -7.05 0.28 24.09
CA ILE A 205 -8.47 0.32 24.47
C ILE A 205 -8.68 1.19 25.73
N GLU A 206 -7.80 1.06 26.72
CA GLU A 206 -7.84 1.90 27.92
C GLU A 206 -7.63 3.37 27.58
N GLN A 207 -6.64 3.70 26.74
CA GLN A 207 -6.36 5.07 26.32
C GLN A 207 -7.50 5.68 25.49
N ALA A 208 -8.11 4.90 24.59
CA ALA A 208 -9.30 5.33 23.86
C ALA A 208 -10.46 5.64 24.80
N LYS A 209 -10.71 4.77 25.79
CA LYS A 209 -11.72 5.01 26.82
C LYS A 209 -11.44 6.28 27.63
N LEU A 210 -10.19 6.52 28.04
CA LEU A 210 -9.79 7.72 28.77
C LEU A 210 -9.96 8.99 27.90
N ALA A 211 -9.67 8.91 26.60
CA ALA A 211 -9.95 10.01 25.68
C ALA A 211 -11.44 10.39 25.72
N TYR A 212 -12.34 9.41 25.61
CA TYR A 212 -13.78 9.64 25.67
C TYR A 212 -14.25 10.17 27.03
N GLU A 213 -13.68 9.69 28.15
CA GLU A 213 -13.97 10.21 29.49
C GLU A 213 -13.57 11.68 29.63
N ASP A 214 -12.51 12.10 28.94
CA ASP A 214 -12.06 13.50 28.84
C ASP A 214 -12.80 14.32 27.76
N GLY A 215 -13.78 13.72 27.08
CA GLY A 215 -14.55 14.38 26.02
C GLY A 215 -13.81 14.54 24.69
N LYS A 216 -12.82 13.68 24.42
CA LYS A 216 -11.97 13.69 23.23
C LYS A 216 -12.13 12.41 22.41
N TYR A 217 -11.95 12.54 21.10
CA TYR A 217 -11.95 11.43 20.16
C TYR A 217 -10.52 10.89 19.96
N PRO A 218 -10.33 9.56 20.04
CA PRO A 218 -9.01 8.95 19.87
C PRO A 218 -8.63 8.81 18.40
N ILE A 219 -7.42 9.24 18.04
CA ILE A 219 -6.75 9.01 16.76
C ILE A 219 -5.54 8.12 17.04
N LEU A 220 -5.35 7.05 16.28
CA LEU A 220 -4.22 6.13 16.46
C LEU A 220 -3.19 6.34 15.34
N MET A 221 -1.91 6.26 15.69
CA MET A 221 -0.84 6.07 14.71
C MET A 221 0.10 4.96 15.19
N MET A 222 0.58 4.14 14.27
CA MET A 222 1.55 3.08 14.49
C MET A 222 2.28 2.76 13.18
N HIS A 223 3.43 2.10 13.22
CA HIS A 223 4.21 1.87 12.01
C HIS A 223 3.67 0.76 11.11
N HIS A 224 3.46 -0.45 11.64
CA HIS A 224 2.94 -1.59 10.86
C HIS A 224 1.45 -1.43 10.56
N ASN A 225 0.97 -2.07 9.48
CA ASN A 225 -0.43 -1.95 9.07
C ASN A 225 -1.39 -2.65 10.05
N LEU A 226 -2.57 -2.06 10.27
CA LEU A 226 -3.69 -2.68 10.97
C LEU A 226 -4.55 -3.53 10.02
N LEU A 227 -4.68 -3.15 8.76
CA LEU A 227 -5.52 -3.86 7.80
C LEU A 227 -4.69 -4.27 6.57
N ASP A 228 -5.26 -5.13 5.74
CA ASP A 228 -4.60 -5.51 4.48
C ASP A 228 -4.75 -4.35 3.49
N HIS A 229 -3.64 -3.77 3.06
CA HIS A 229 -3.55 -2.72 2.04
C HIS A 229 -3.20 -3.28 0.65
N LEU A 230 -3.22 -4.60 0.55
CA LEU A 230 -2.95 -5.39 -0.64
C LEU A 230 -3.77 -6.69 -0.50
N PRO A 231 -4.55 -7.12 -1.51
CA PRO A 231 -5.37 -8.33 -1.44
C PRO A 231 -4.62 -9.60 -0.99
N MET A 232 -3.30 -9.66 -1.20
CA MET A 232 -2.42 -10.76 -0.79
C MET A 232 -1.28 -10.33 0.13
N GLN A 233 -1.42 -9.21 0.87
CA GLN A 233 -0.38 -8.71 1.78
C GLN A 233 0.11 -9.80 2.73
N ARG A 234 -0.80 -10.61 3.28
CA ARG A 234 -0.48 -11.69 4.22
C ARG A 234 0.37 -12.82 3.64
N LEU A 235 0.53 -12.88 2.32
CA LEU A 235 1.40 -13.86 1.66
C LEU A 235 2.72 -13.21 1.23
N LEU A 236 2.64 -12.01 0.63
CA LEU A 236 3.78 -11.34 0.01
C LEU A 236 4.60 -10.49 1.01
N SER A 237 3.91 -9.88 1.97
CA SER A 237 4.43 -8.93 2.96
C SER A 237 3.89 -9.28 4.36
N HIS A 238 3.89 -10.57 4.73
CA HIS A 238 3.21 -11.05 5.94
C HIS A 238 3.69 -10.41 7.26
N ASP A 239 4.93 -9.93 7.29
CA ASP A 239 5.52 -9.25 8.45
C ASP A 239 5.14 -7.76 8.53
N PHE A 240 4.54 -7.21 7.47
CA PHE A 240 4.24 -5.78 7.34
C PHE A 240 2.91 -5.39 7.98
N ILE A 241 2.11 -6.39 8.34
CA ILE A 241 0.81 -6.27 8.99
C ILE A 241 0.89 -6.89 10.38
N ILE A 242 0.23 -6.26 11.36
CA ILE A 242 0.27 -6.78 12.73
C ILE A 242 -0.37 -8.17 12.85
N ARG A 243 0.16 -9.01 13.74
CA ARG A 243 -0.52 -10.27 14.08
C ARG A 243 -1.90 -10.03 14.68
N ASN A 244 -2.82 -10.97 14.39
CA ASN A 244 -4.22 -10.94 14.84
C ASN A 244 -4.99 -9.68 14.43
N HIS A 245 -4.58 -9.03 13.35
CA HIS A 245 -5.08 -7.74 12.90
C HIS A 245 -6.60 -7.61 12.87
N THR A 246 -7.35 -8.58 12.34
CA THR A 246 -8.83 -8.52 12.29
C THR A 246 -9.46 -8.49 13.68
N ILE A 247 -8.88 -9.23 14.64
CA ILE A 247 -9.36 -9.23 16.04
C ILE A 247 -9.01 -7.90 16.71
N THR A 248 -7.83 -7.36 16.41
CA THR A 248 -7.38 -6.06 16.90
C THR A 248 -8.26 -4.93 16.36
N ALA A 249 -8.52 -4.91 15.05
CA ALA A 249 -9.44 -3.97 14.39
C ALA A 249 -10.85 -4.05 14.97
N GLU A 250 -11.40 -5.26 15.18
CA GLU A 250 -12.68 -5.45 15.86
C GLU A 250 -12.70 -4.84 17.27
N LYS A 251 -11.64 -5.05 18.06
CA LYS A 251 -11.55 -4.51 19.42
C LYS A 251 -11.41 -2.99 19.41
N TRP A 252 -10.55 -2.44 18.57
CA TRP A 252 -10.26 -1.00 18.49
C TRP A 252 -11.42 -0.20 17.89
N ALA A 253 -12.07 -0.70 16.84
CA ALA A 253 -13.32 -0.14 16.33
C ALA A 253 -14.39 -0.11 17.42
N ASN A 254 -14.51 -1.18 18.21
CA ASN A 254 -15.46 -1.26 19.33
C ASN A 254 -15.06 -0.40 20.54
N ALA A 255 -13.80 0.02 20.64
CA ALA A 255 -13.34 1.03 21.59
C ALA A 255 -13.60 2.46 21.09
N GLY A 256 -14.15 2.62 19.89
CA GLY A 256 -14.49 3.91 19.29
C GLY A 256 -13.32 4.57 18.55
N ILE A 257 -12.29 3.83 18.18
CA ILE A 257 -11.23 4.33 17.29
C ILE A 257 -11.76 4.23 15.85
N LYS A 258 -11.74 5.35 15.12
CA LYS A 258 -12.13 5.41 13.69
C LYS A 258 -10.95 5.56 12.75
N LEU A 259 -9.87 6.20 13.20
CA LEU A 259 -8.70 6.50 12.38
C LEU A 259 -7.45 5.81 12.91
N VAL A 260 -6.74 5.15 12.00
CA VAL A 260 -5.39 4.63 12.18
C VAL A 260 -4.51 5.11 11.03
N PHE A 261 -3.36 5.68 11.36
CA PHE A 261 -2.34 6.04 10.37
C PHE A 261 -1.16 5.08 10.48
N THR A 262 -0.80 4.46 9.36
CA THR A 262 0.25 3.44 9.24
C THR A 262 1.23 3.78 8.12
N GLY A 263 2.32 3.03 8.05
CA GLY A 263 3.45 3.21 7.13
C GLY A 263 3.94 1.86 6.61
N HIS A 264 5.27 1.67 6.57
CA HIS A 264 5.98 0.40 6.41
C HIS A 264 5.82 -0.32 5.04
N GLU A 265 4.60 -0.45 4.51
CA GLU A 265 4.33 -0.99 3.16
C GLU A 265 4.75 0.01 2.06
N HIS A 266 4.90 1.29 2.42
CA HIS A 266 5.26 2.39 1.52
C HIS A 266 4.26 2.62 0.37
N CYS A 267 3.04 2.11 0.45
CA CYS A 267 1.95 2.41 -0.49
C CYS A 267 1.04 3.51 0.04
N SER A 268 0.39 4.22 -0.87
CA SER A 268 -0.72 5.12 -0.55
C SER A 268 -2.02 4.34 -0.67
N ASP A 269 -2.54 3.79 0.42
CA ASP A 269 -3.80 3.02 0.40
C ASP A 269 -4.69 3.36 1.60
N ALA A 270 -6.01 3.30 1.43
CA ALA A 270 -6.99 3.51 2.49
C ALA A 270 -8.05 2.40 2.52
N THR A 271 -7.98 1.55 3.55
CA THR A 271 -8.94 0.44 3.72
C THR A 271 -9.72 0.55 5.03
N SER A 272 -10.82 -0.18 5.17
CA SER A 272 -11.70 -0.09 6.33
C SER A 272 -12.26 -1.44 6.79
N TYR A 273 -12.40 -1.57 8.10
CA TYR A 273 -13.02 -2.73 8.74
C TYR A 273 -14.27 -2.31 9.50
N THR A 274 -15.39 -3.02 9.27
CA THR A 274 -16.62 -2.84 10.03
C THR A 274 -16.76 -3.94 11.07
N SER A 275 -16.81 -3.56 12.34
CA SER A 275 -16.95 -4.48 13.44
C SER A 275 -18.31 -5.18 13.45
N THR A 276 -18.40 -6.27 14.20
CA THR A 276 -19.67 -6.99 14.41
C THR A 276 -20.76 -6.13 15.05
N LYS A 277 -20.39 -5.01 15.69
CA LYS A 277 -21.32 -4.01 16.26
C LYS A 277 -21.64 -2.86 15.30
N GLY A 278 -21.08 -2.87 14.10
CA GLY A 278 -21.27 -1.84 13.08
C GLY A 278 -20.39 -0.61 13.25
N ASN A 279 -19.35 -0.67 14.09
CA ASN A 279 -18.36 0.40 14.22
C ASN A 279 -17.32 0.26 13.10
N VAL A 280 -16.99 1.36 12.42
CA VAL A 280 -16.02 1.36 11.33
C VAL A 280 -14.70 1.91 11.85
N ILE A 281 -13.60 1.23 11.51
CA ILE A 281 -12.23 1.72 11.67
C ILE A 281 -11.57 1.73 10.30
N SER A 282 -10.92 2.83 9.95
CA SER A 282 -10.19 3.01 8.70
C SER A 282 -8.71 3.09 8.99
N ASP A 283 -7.94 2.31 8.23
CA ASP A 283 -6.48 2.30 8.23
C ASP A 283 -5.99 3.02 6.99
N PHE A 284 -5.04 3.94 7.18
CA PHE A 284 -4.44 4.74 6.12
C PHE A 284 -2.95 4.44 6.07
N ALA A 285 -2.55 3.54 5.17
CA ALA A 285 -1.15 3.34 4.83
C ALA A 285 -0.65 4.57 4.09
N THR A 286 0.40 5.18 4.62
CA THR A 286 1.01 6.37 4.04
C THR A 286 2.28 5.93 3.31
N THR A 287 2.41 6.37 2.05
CA THR A 287 3.61 6.05 1.26
C THR A 287 4.89 6.58 1.92
N SER A 288 6.03 5.98 1.58
CA SER A 288 7.31 6.54 1.99
C SER A 288 7.54 7.88 1.32
N LEU A 289 7.93 8.86 2.14
CA LEU A 289 8.22 10.19 1.63
C LEU A 289 9.37 10.20 0.60
N THR A 290 10.24 9.19 0.63
CA THR A 290 11.40 9.04 -0.27
C THR A 290 11.16 8.12 -1.46
N MET A 291 10.00 7.46 -1.54
CA MET A 291 9.66 6.57 -2.63
C MET A 291 8.51 7.16 -3.45
N TYR A 292 8.47 6.90 -4.77
CA TYR A 292 7.33 7.37 -5.57
C TYR A 292 6.01 6.88 -4.96
N PRO A 293 5.01 7.77 -4.77
CA PRO A 293 4.87 9.11 -5.35
C PRO A 293 5.40 10.31 -4.55
N LEU A 294 6.24 10.12 -3.53
CA LEU A 294 6.75 11.19 -2.66
C LEU A 294 5.60 11.99 -2.04
N GLN A 295 4.67 11.30 -1.38
CA GLN A 295 3.46 11.92 -0.85
C GLN A 295 3.39 11.90 0.67
N TYR A 296 2.60 12.82 1.19
CA TYR A 296 2.10 12.81 2.56
C TYR A 296 0.58 13.02 2.51
N ARG A 297 -0.13 12.63 3.57
CA ARG A 297 -1.59 12.82 3.67
C ARG A 297 -1.90 14.12 4.39
N TYR A 298 -2.82 14.90 3.83
CA TYR A 298 -3.52 15.99 4.49
C TYR A 298 -4.87 15.48 4.99
N ILE A 299 -5.14 15.67 6.28
CA ILE A 299 -6.39 15.26 6.91
C ILE A 299 -7.12 16.50 7.42
N GLU A 300 -8.41 16.59 7.12
CA GLU A 300 -9.31 17.60 7.63
C GLU A 300 -10.45 16.95 8.41
N MET A 301 -10.41 17.10 9.72
CA MET A 301 -11.43 16.62 10.64
C MET A 301 -12.58 17.60 10.69
N ARG A 302 -13.81 17.10 10.50
CA ARG A 302 -15.06 17.79 10.77
C ARG A 302 -15.92 16.92 11.69
N GLU A 303 -17.00 17.49 12.23
CA GLU A 303 -17.91 16.77 13.12
C GLU A 303 -18.49 15.52 12.44
N ASP A 304 -19.03 15.68 11.23
CA ASP A 304 -19.74 14.63 10.50
C ASP A 304 -18.89 13.91 9.44
N SER A 305 -17.71 14.43 9.10
CA SER A 305 -16.86 13.86 8.05
C SER A 305 -15.37 14.04 8.33
N ILE A 306 -14.56 13.10 7.91
CA ILE A 306 -13.11 13.23 7.86
C ILE A 306 -12.70 13.21 6.40
N ILE A 307 -12.10 14.30 5.93
CA ILE A 307 -11.62 14.42 4.55
C ILE A 307 -10.14 14.12 4.53
N TYR A 308 -9.69 13.36 3.53
CA TYR A 308 -8.28 13.05 3.33
C TYR A 308 -7.89 13.35 1.88
N GLU A 309 -6.67 13.83 1.71
CA GLU A 309 -6.05 14.20 0.44
C GLU A 309 -4.56 13.82 0.46
N ALA A 310 -4.06 13.16 -0.59
CA ALA A 310 -2.64 12.96 -0.79
C ALA A 310 -2.02 14.20 -1.42
N LYS A 311 -0.94 14.71 -0.82
CA LYS A 311 -0.16 15.85 -1.30
C LYS A 311 1.25 15.39 -1.68
N THR A 312 1.72 15.83 -2.84
CA THR A 312 2.99 15.40 -3.43
C THR A 312 4.10 16.42 -3.20
N ILE A 313 5.30 15.93 -2.88
CA ILE A 313 6.54 16.70 -2.94
C ILE A 313 6.96 16.82 -4.41
N ASP A 314 6.74 18.00 -4.99
CA ASP A 314 6.87 18.24 -6.43
C ASP A 314 8.26 18.76 -6.86
N LYS A 315 9.10 19.13 -5.89
CA LYS A 315 10.44 19.67 -6.11
C LYS A 315 11.37 19.47 -4.91
N ILE A 316 12.67 19.61 -5.16
CA ILE A 316 13.72 19.74 -4.14
C ILE A 316 14.73 20.81 -4.60
N ASP A 317 15.59 21.28 -3.71
CA ASP A 317 16.69 22.18 -4.08
C ASP A 317 17.83 21.41 -4.76
N THR A 318 17.74 21.22 -6.07
CA THR A 318 18.72 20.49 -6.88
C THR A 318 20.11 21.16 -6.88
N ALA A 319 20.19 22.47 -6.64
CA ALA A 319 21.46 23.17 -6.50
C ALA A 319 22.14 22.80 -5.16
N ALA A 320 21.37 22.71 -4.07
CA ALA A 320 21.86 22.17 -2.81
C ALA A 320 22.23 20.69 -2.95
N LEU A 321 21.43 19.89 -3.67
CA LEU A 321 21.73 18.48 -3.94
C LEU A 321 23.09 18.31 -4.60
N LYS A 322 23.34 19.06 -5.69
CA LYS A 322 24.63 19.06 -6.41
C LYS A 322 25.81 19.50 -5.55
N ALA A 323 25.58 20.42 -4.61
CA ALA A 323 26.62 20.88 -3.69
C ALA A 323 26.97 19.81 -2.64
N MET A 324 25.99 19.02 -2.20
CA MET A 324 26.18 17.92 -1.25
C MET A 324 26.75 16.67 -1.93
N VAL A 325 26.27 16.33 -3.12
CA VAL A 325 26.66 15.14 -3.89
C VAL A 325 27.08 15.58 -5.29
N PRO A 326 28.38 15.88 -5.51
CA PRO A 326 28.88 16.37 -6.80
C PRO A 326 28.71 15.39 -7.96
N ASP A 327 28.41 14.12 -7.68
CA ASP A 327 28.31 13.04 -8.67
C ASP A 327 27.03 13.08 -9.51
N TYR A 328 25.96 13.76 -9.05
CA TYR A 328 24.75 13.98 -9.87
C TYR A 328 25.09 14.73 -11.16
N SER A 329 24.76 14.16 -12.31
CA SER A 329 24.93 14.83 -13.60
C SER A 329 23.97 16.02 -13.75
N ASP A 330 24.35 16.99 -14.59
CA ASP A 330 23.47 18.13 -14.91
C ASP A 330 22.15 17.65 -15.55
N GLU A 331 22.15 16.49 -16.22
CA GLU A 331 20.96 15.88 -16.81
C GLU A 331 20.01 15.32 -15.76
N GLN A 332 20.52 14.58 -14.76
CA GLN A 332 19.70 14.10 -13.63
C GLN A 332 19.01 15.25 -12.90
N LEU A 333 19.77 16.31 -12.57
CA LEU A 333 19.22 17.48 -11.90
C LEU A 333 18.18 18.21 -12.77
N ALA A 334 18.43 18.32 -14.07
CA ALA A 334 17.47 18.92 -14.99
C ALA A 334 16.18 18.09 -15.14
N GLU A 335 16.24 16.76 -15.07
CA GLU A 335 15.03 15.91 -15.04
C GLU A 335 14.27 16.05 -13.72
N MET A 336 14.95 16.12 -12.58
CA MET A 336 14.31 16.42 -11.29
C MET A 336 13.62 17.79 -11.30
N ASP A 337 14.28 18.83 -11.85
CA ASP A 337 13.73 20.19 -11.96
C ASP A 337 12.51 20.27 -12.90
N LYS A 338 12.41 19.39 -13.91
CA LYS A 338 11.24 19.31 -14.79
C LYS A 338 10.02 18.74 -14.06
N GLY A 339 10.23 17.82 -13.13
CA GLY A 339 9.17 17.24 -12.32
C GLY A 339 9.69 16.12 -11.44
N LEU A 340 9.83 16.39 -10.14
CA LEU A 340 10.41 15.44 -9.19
C LEU A 340 9.59 14.16 -9.06
N ASN A 341 8.26 14.26 -9.05
CA ASN A 341 7.40 13.09 -8.96
C ASN A 341 7.53 12.17 -10.20
N ALA A 342 7.65 12.75 -11.40
CA ALA A 342 7.89 11.96 -12.61
C ALA A 342 9.29 11.32 -12.61
N PHE A 343 10.30 12.04 -12.11
CA PHE A 343 11.63 11.49 -11.88
C PHE A 343 11.59 10.31 -10.88
N ALA A 344 10.93 10.49 -9.74
CA ALA A 344 10.76 9.46 -8.72
C ALA A 344 10.04 8.22 -9.27
N LYS A 345 9.05 8.40 -10.16
CA LYS A 345 8.39 7.28 -10.84
C LYS A 345 9.38 6.46 -11.66
N GLN A 346 10.19 7.12 -12.48
CA GLN A 346 11.20 6.43 -13.28
C GLN A 346 12.28 5.79 -12.40
N PHE A 347 12.67 6.45 -11.32
CA PHE A 347 13.58 5.89 -10.31
C PHE A 347 12.99 4.61 -9.68
N LEU A 348 11.71 4.64 -9.30
CA LEU A 348 10.99 3.48 -8.78
C LEU A 348 10.99 2.34 -9.81
N LYS A 349 10.63 2.63 -11.06
CA LYS A 349 10.56 1.62 -12.13
C LYS A 349 11.91 0.92 -12.31
N ASN A 350 13.00 1.67 -12.39
CA ASN A 350 14.36 1.13 -12.50
C ASN A 350 14.78 0.33 -11.25
N GLY A 351 14.44 0.80 -10.04
CA GLY A 351 14.76 0.09 -8.80
C GLY A 351 13.97 -1.22 -8.65
N VAL A 352 12.70 -1.23 -9.07
CA VAL A 352 11.85 -2.43 -9.09
C VAL A 352 12.36 -3.44 -10.11
N GLU A 353 12.71 -3.00 -11.31
CA GLU A 353 13.34 -3.85 -12.33
C GLU A 353 14.64 -4.47 -11.79
N TYR A 354 15.56 -3.64 -11.28
CA TYR A 354 16.81 -4.08 -10.65
C TYR A 354 16.57 -5.13 -9.56
N ARG A 355 15.57 -4.89 -8.69
CA ARG A 355 15.16 -5.80 -7.61
C ARG A 355 14.60 -7.12 -8.13
N LEU A 356 13.70 -7.08 -9.12
CA LEU A 356 12.98 -8.26 -9.60
C LEU A 356 13.87 -9.15 -10.47
N GLU A 357 14.71 -8.58 -11.34
CA GLU A 357 15.70 -9.33 -12.13
C GLU A 357 16.60 -10.22 -11.25
N ARG A 358 16.90 -9.77 -10.03
CA ARG A 358 17.74 -10.47 -9.05
C ARG A 358 16.92 -11.24 -8.01
N GLY A 359 15.62 -10.96 -7.94
CA GLY A 359 14.69 -11.52 -6.96
C GLY A 359 14.12 -12.87 -7.39
N PHE A 360 13.87 -13.09 -8.68
CA PHE A 360 13.29 -14.34 -9.15
C PHE A 360 14.22 -15.56 -8.89
N ASN A 361 14.07 -16.18 -7.72
CA ASN A 361 14.74 -17.41 -7.33
C ASN A 361 13.75 -18.36 -6.63
N ASP A 362 14.14 -19.63 -6.56
CA ASP A 362 13.28 -20.75 -6.13
C ASP A 362 12.68 -20.56 -4.74
N GLU A 363 13.46 -19.97 -3.84
CA GLU A 363 13.10 -19.76 -2.45
C GLU A 363 12.01 -18.69 -2.33
N GLN A 364 12.12 -17.59 -3.08
CA GLN A 364 11.16 -16.49 -3.07
C GLN A 364 9.80 -16.86 -3.70
N LEU A 365 9.79 -17.81 -4.64
CA LEU A 365 8.55 -18.27 -5.27
C LEU A 365 7.90 -19.45 -4.55
N GLY A 366 8.52 -19.95 -3.47
CA GLY A 366 7.99 -21.05 -2.66
C GLY A 366 7.99 -22.42 -3.36
N ILE A 367 8.72 -22.57 -4.46
CA ILE A 367 8.74 -23.77 -5.29
C ILE A 367 9.91 -24.65 -4.87
N LYS A 368 9.63 -25.92 -4.58
CA LYS A 368 10.63 -26.83 -4.00
C LYS A 368 11.17 -27.80 -5.05
N PRO A 369 12.47 -28.13 -5.00
CA PRO A 369 13.02 -29.23 -5.77
C PRO A 369 12.26 -30.53 -5.51
N GLY A 370 11.50 -31.00 -6.50
CA GLY A 370 10.64 -32.19 -6.40
C GLY A 370 9.16 -31.94 -6.67
N ASP A 371 8.73 -30.67 -6.69
CA ASP A 371 7.39 -30.31 -7.17
C ASP A 371 7.25 -30.65 -8.66
N ILE A 372 6.08 -31.13 -9.08
CA ILE A 372 5.85 -31.57 -10.48
C ILE A 372 6.03 -30.43 -11.49
N TYR A 373 5.90 -29.18 -11.03
CA TYR A 373 6.03 -27.94 -11.81
C TYR A 373 7.38 -27.25 -11.63
N TYR A 374 8.29 -27.77 -10.80
CA TYR A 374 9.56 -27.10 -10.46
C TYR A 374 10.41 -26.77 -11.70
N GLY A 375 10.63 -27.75 -12.58
CA GLY A 375 11.39 -27.55 -13.81
C GLY A 375 10.72 -26.53 -14.74
N VAL A 376 9.40 -26.60 -14.85
CA VAL A 376 8.64 -25.68 -15.72
C VAL A 376 8.76 -24.24 -15.27
N VAL A 377 8.55 -23.99 -13.96
CA VAL A 377 8.60 -22.62 -13.45
C VAL A 377 10.03 -22.06 -13.47
N ARG A 378 11.05 -22.89 -13.26
CA ARG A 378 12.47 -22.50 -13.43
C ARG A 378 12.77 -21.97 -14.83
N ASP A 379 12.40 -22.72 -15.85
CA ASP A 379 12.66 -22.30 -17.23
C ASP A 379 11.82 -21.05 -17.58
N VAL A 380 10.59 -20.92 -17.04
CA VAL A 380 9.80 -19.68 -17.19
C VAL A 380 10.50 -18.48 -16.57
N ILE A 381 11.01 -18.61 -15.35
CA ILE A 381 11.75 -17.53 -14.69
C ILE A 381 12.98 -17.14 -15.51
N ASP A 382 13.74 -18.14 -15.95
CA ASP A 382 14.99 -17.93 -16.67
C ASP A 382 14.73 -17.26 -18.04
N GLY A 383 13.64 -17.60 -18.72
CA GLY A 383 13.22 -16.96 -19.98
C GLY A 383 12.39 -15.68 -19.82
N LEU A 384 11.88 -15.38 -18.62
CA LEU A 384 11.07 -14.18 -18.36
C LEU A 384 11.88 -12.92 -18.58
N ASN A 385 13.10 -12.86 -18.03
CA ASN A 385 13.98 -11.71 -18.20
C ASN A 385 14.29 -11.45 -19.68
N ASP A 386 14.52 -12.50 -20.47
CA ASP A 386 14.80 -12.36 -21.90
C ASP A 386 13.61 -11.72 -22.62
N VAL A 387 12.39 -12.19 -22.35
CA VAL A 387 11.18 -11.65 -23.01
C VAL A 387 10.82 -10.26 -22.52
N LEU A 388 10.94 -9.98 -21.21
CA LEU A 388 10.65 -8.65 -20.66
C LEU A 388 11.63 -7.58 -21.17
N ASN A 389 12.87 -7.95 -21.52
CA ASN A 389 13.87 -7.07 -22.13
C ASN A 389 13.71 -6.90 -23.65
N MET A 390 12.86 -7.68 -24.32
CA MET A 390 12.62 -7.50 -25.75
C MET A 390 11.89 -6.17 -25.99
N PRO A 391 12.27 -5.39 -27.02
CA PRO A 391 11.45 -4.28 -27.47
C PRO A 391 10.02 -4.78 -27.73
N LEU A 392 9.01 -4.01 -27.33
CA LEU A 392 7.62 -4.43 -27.48
C LEU A 392 7.22 -4.48 -28.97
N TYR A 393 7.73 -3.54 -29.78
CA TYR A 393 7.43 -3.40 -31.20
C TYR A 393 8.70 -3.26 -32.06
N GLY A 394 8.60 -3.58 -33.36
CA GLY A 394 9.68 -3.45 -34.33
C GLY A 394 10.35 -4.79 -34.72
N GLU A 395 11.53 -4.72 -35.33
CA GLU A 395 12.33 -5.91 -35.69
C GLU A 395 13.01 -6.48 -34.44
N GLY A 396 12.94 -7.80 -34.25
CA GLY A 396 13.43 -8.49 -33.05
C GLY A 396 12.57 -8.27 -31.80
N SER A 397 11.32 -7.84 -31.97
CA SER A 397 10.41 -7.46 -30.87
C SER A 397 9.56 -8.61 -30.34
N ALA A 398 9.00 -8.44 -29.14
CA ALA A 398 7.98 -9.33 -28.61
C ALA A 398 6.75 -9.41 -29.53
N GLN A 399 6.37 -8.33 -30.21
CA GLN A 399 5.27 -8.35 -31.19
C GLN A 399 5.62 -9.20 -32.43
N GLU A 400 6.85 -9.10 -32.95
CA GLU A 400 7.29 -9.94 -34.06
C GLU A 400 7.27 -11.42 -33.67
N LEU A 401 7.83 -11.75 -32.51
CA LEU A 401 7.80 -13.10 -31.95
C LEU A 401 6.34 -13.58 -31.77
N ALA A 402 5.47 -12.76 -31.21
CA ALA A 402 4.06 -13.12 -31.00
C ALA A 402 3.32 -13.44 -32.31
N ARG A 403 3.62 -12.71 -33.40
CA ARG A 403 3.03 -12.96 -34.73
C ARG A 403 3.38 -14.33 -35.30
N GLU A 404 4.57 -14.87 -35.00
CA GLU A 404 4.94 -16.24 -35.42
C GLU A 404 3.99 -17.30 -34.86
N TYR A 405 3.38 -17.01 -33.71
CA TYR A 405 2.42 -17.87 -33.03
C TYR A 405 0.96 -17.45 -33.24
N GLY A 406 0.70 -16.49 -34.14
CA GLY A 406 -0.65 -15.99 -34.41
C GLY A 406 -1.25 -15.17 -33.27
N ILE A 407 -0.42 -14.62 -32.39
CA ILE A 407 -0.84 -13.81 -31.25
C ILE A 407 -0.61 -12.33 -31.55
N GLU A 408 -1.62 -11.51 -31.26
CA GLU A 408 -1.60 -10.06 -31.47
C GLU A 408 -1.35 -9.35 -30.15
N ILE A 409 -0.21 -8.65 -30.04
CA ILE A 409 0.06 -7.74 -28.92
C ILE A 409 -0.66 -6.42 -29.21
N PRO A 410 -1.57 -5.94 -28.33
CA PRO A 410 -2.25 -4.66 -28.48
C PRO A 410 -1.26 -3.49 -28.63
N ASP A 411 -1.63 -2.47 -29.41
CA ASP A 411 -0.81 -1.25 -29.55
C ASP A 411 -0.79 -0.41 -28.25
N SER A 412 0.40 0.08 -27.90
CA SER A 412 0.69 0.85 -26.70
C SER A 412 1.94 1.70 -26.88
N ASP A 413 2.22 2.56 -25.90
CA ASP A 413 3.40 3.42 -25.88
C ASP A 413 4.55 2.83 -25.04
N TYR A 414 4.38 1.61 -24.52
CA TYR A 414 5.40 0.93 -23.72
C TYR A 414 6.59 0.49 -24.56
N LYS A 415 7.78 0.59 -23.97
CA LYS A 415 9.04 0.23 -24.63
C LYS A 415 9.25 -1.28 -24.71
N ASP A 416 8.97 -1.97 -23.62
CA ASP A 416 9.27 -3.38 -23.39
C ASP A 416 8.37 -3.92 -22.25
N GLY A 417 8.62 -5.15 -21.79
CA GLY A 417 7.79 -5.78 -20.77
C GLY A 417 8.07 -5.26 -19.36
N TRP A 418 9.29 -4.80 -19.09
CA TRP A 418 9.62 -4.17 -17.81
C TRP A 418 8.90 -2.84 -17.65
N ASP A 419 8.79 -2.05 -18.71
CA ASP A 419 8.06 -0.78 -18.72
C ASP A 419 6.58 -0.98 -18.34
N VAL A 420 5.96 -2.08 -18.78
CA VAL A 420 4.59 -2.48 -18.41
C VAL A 420 4.51 -2.97 -16.97
N ALA A 421 5.37 -3.93 -16.58
CA ALA A 421 5.34 -4.54 -15.25
C ALA A 421 5.57 -3.52 -14.14
N THR A 422 6.55 -2.64 -14.33
CA THR A 422 6.90 -1.60 -13.36
C THR A 422 5.89 -0.46 -13.35
N GLU A 423 5.14 -0.24 -14.44
CA GLU A 423 4.01 0.71 -14.44
C GLU A 423 2.89 0.24 -13.51
N LEU A 424 2.51 -1.05 -13.56
CA LEU A 424 1.51 -1.63 -12.66
C LEU A 424 1.94 -1.51 -11.19
N VAL A 425 3.20 -1.83 -10.90
CA VAL A 425 3.76 -1.66 -9.54
C VAL A 425 3.75 -0.19 -9.11
N SER A 426 4.08 0.74 -10.01
CA SER A 426 4.03 2.16 -9.68
C SER A 426 2.62 2.66 -9.38
N ALA A 427 1.61 2.13 -10.08
CA ALA A 427 0.21 2.51 -9.85
C ALA A 427 -0.23 2.18 -8.43
N HIS A 428 0.20 1.01 -7.92
CA HIS A 428 -0.06 0.58 -6.55
C HIS A 428 0.58 1.47 -5.50
N TYR A 429 1.88 1.72 -5.62
CA TYR A 429 2.53 2.61 -4.65
C TYR A 429 1.92 4.01 -4.62
N ALA A 430 1.30 4.43 -5.73
CA ALA A 430 0.60 5.70 -5.84
C ALA A 430 -0.88 5.68 -5.44
N GLY A 431 -1.50 4.55 -5.05
CA GLY A 431 -2.94 4.51 -4.75
C GLY A 431 -3.81 4.85 -5.96
N SER A 432 -3.44 4.30 -7.12
CA SER A 432 -4.04 4.61 -8.42
C SER A 432 -4.32 3.36 -9.26
N GLU A 433 -4.52 2.21 -8.60
CA GLU A 433 -4.75 0.86 -9.13
C GLU A 433 -6.05 0.77 -9.92
N ASN A 434 -6.05 1.37 -11.11
CA ASN A 434 -7.19 1.38 -12.02
C ASN A 434 -6.95 0.45 -13.22
N TYR A 435 -6.25 -0.67 -12.99
CA TYR A 435 -5.88 -1.64 -14.01
C TYR A 435 -6.66 -2.95 -13.79
N PRO A 436 -7.97 -2.99 -14.09
CA PRO A 436 -8.71 -4.24 -14.01
C PRO A 436 -8.00 -5.32 -14.82
N LEU A 437 -8.17 -6.58 -14.46
CA LEU A 437 -7.50 -7.70 -15.14
C LEU A 437 -7.72 -7.67 -16.66
N SER A 438 -8.84 -7.13 -17.13
CA SER A 438 -9.17 -6.93 -18.55
C SER A 438 -8.53 -5.73 -19.25
N SER A 439 -7.76 -4.91 -18.52
CA SER A 439 -7.04 -3.75 -19.04
C SER A 439 -6.03 -4.15 -20.11
N ARG A 440 -5.70 -3.18 -20.97
CA ARG A 440 -4.71 -3.37 -22.05
C ARG A 440 -3.34 -3.75 -21.47
N ASP A 441 -2.98 -3.11 -20.37
CA ASP A 441 -1.67 -3.16 -19.73
C ASP A 441 -1.44 -4.55 -19.13
N VAL A 442 -2.41 -5.06 -18.36
CA VAL A 442 -2.40 -6.44 -17.85
C VAL A 442 -2.39 -7.45 -19.00
N LYS A 443 -3.16 -7.22 -20.08
CA LYS A 443 -3.14 -8.07 -21.29
C LYS A 443 -1.76 -8.14 -21.92
N ILE A 444 -1.10 -7.00 -22.12
CA ILE A 444 0.24 -6.97 -22.73
C ILE A 444 1.21 -7.79 -21.88
N LEU A 445 1.25 -7.57 -20.57
CA LEU A 445 2.15 -8.30 -19.67
C LEU A 445 1.89 -9.81 -19.71
N LEU A 446 0.63 -10.24 -19.63
CA LEU A 446 0.26 -11.65 -19.74
C LEU A 446 0.67 -12.27 -21.08
N LEU A 447 0.45 -11.55 -22.19
CA LEU A 447 0.84 -12.02 -23.51
C LEU A 447 2.36 -12.15 -23.63
N MET A 448 3.12 -11.23 -23.02
CA MET A 448 4.58 -11.29 -22.98
C MET A 448 5.06 -12.50 -22.18
N VAL A 449 4.60 -12.70 -20.94
CA VAL A 449 4.99 -13.90 -20.17
C VAL A 449 4.58 -15.19 -20.87
N SER A 450 3.44 -15.18 -21.56
CA SER A 450 3.00 -16.32 -22.36
C SER A 450 3.92 -16.64 -23.52
N LEU A 451 4.80 -15.72 -23.99
CA LEU A 451 5.80 -15.99 -25.03
C LEU A 451 6.91 -16.92 -24.54
N VAL A 452 7.29 -16.83 -23.27
CA VAL A 452 8.33 -17.66 -22.65
C VAL A 452 7.99 -19.15 -22.79
N LEU A 453 6.71 -19.46 -22.60
CA LEU A 453 6.19 -20.82 -22.52
C LEU A 453 5.97 -21.51 -23.88
N ARG A 454 6.13 -20.81 -25.01
CA ARG A 454 5.62 -21.29 -26.32
C ARG A 454 6.49 -22.34 -27.02
N ASN A 455 7.79 -22.38 -26.72
CA ASN A 455 8.72 -23.31 -27.39
C ASN A 455 9.05 -24.56 -26.57
N GLU A 456 9.09 -24.47 -25.24
CA GLU A 456 9.68 -25.54 -24.42
C GLU A 456 8.67 -26.60 -23.96
N TYR A 457 7.36 -26.30 -23.99
CA TYR A 457 6.33 -27.17 -23.41
C TYR A 457 5.27 -27.68 -24.38
N SER A 458 5.53 -27.60 -25.69
CA SER A 458 4.67 -28.21 -26.72
C SER A 458 4.53 -29.75 -26.61
N VAL A 459 5.33 -30.37 -25.72
CA VAL A 459 5.31 -31.81 -25.41
C VAL A 459 4.37 -32.15 -24.24
N LEU A 460 3.99 -31.18 -23.41
CA LEU A 460 3.02 -31.36 -22.32
C LEU A 460 1.59 -31.31 -22.88
N SER A 461 0.71 -32.14 -22.33
CA SER A 461 -0.71 -32.11 -22.65
C SER A 461 -1.42 -30.95 -21.94
N ASP A 462 -2.49 -30.44 -22.53
CA ASP A 462 -3.36 -29.41 -21.94
C ASP A 462 -3.77 -29.75 -20.50
N MET A 463 -4.03 -31.02 -20.22
CA MET A 463 -4.40 -31.50 -18.89
C MET A 463 -3.25 -31.36 -17.88
N GLU A 464 -2.01 -31.63 -18.29
CA GLU A 464 -0.83 -31.46 -17.43
C GLU A 464 -0.60 -29.97 -17.13
N ILE A 465 -0.75 -29.10 -18.14
CA ILE A 465 -0.61 -27.65 -17.97
C ILE A 465 -1.65 -27.11 -16.99
N MET A 466 -2.92 -27.51 -17.13
CA MET A 466 -3.99 -27.09 -16.23
C MET A 466 -3.82 -27.63 -14.79
N GLN A 467 -3.31 -28.85 -14.64
CA GLN A 467 -3.00 -29.42 -13.32
C GLN A 467 -1.86 -28.67 -12.63
N MET A 468 -0.83 -28.26 -13.37
CA MET A 468 0.24 -27.44 -12.83
C MET A 468 -0.27 -26.05 -12.41
N ALA A 469 -1.12 -25.43 -13.24
CA ALA A 469 -1.72 -24.13 -12.94
C ALA A 469 -2.57 -24.15 -11.66
N GLU A 470 -3.41 -25.19 -11.47
CA GLU A 470 -4.15 -25.42 -10.21
C GLU A 470 -3.20 -25.63 -9.02
N ALA A 471 -2.12 -26.39 -9.19
CA ALA A 471 -1.17 -26.64 -8.12
C ALA A 471 -0.45 -25.35 -7.66
N ILE A 472 -0.09 -24.47 -8.59
CA ILE A 472 0.55 -23.17 -8.28
C ILE A 472 -0.40 -22.26 -7.49
N ILE A 473 -1.64 -22.12 -7.96
CA ILE A 473 -2.65 -21.29 -7.27
C ILE A 473 -2.96 -21.83 -5.88
N LEU A 474 -3.09 -23.15 -5.72
CA LEU A 474 -3.29 -23.76 -4.41
C LEU A 474 -2.09 -23.54 -3.48
N ALA A 475 -0.87 -23.64 -4.00
CA ALA A 475 0.35 -23.40 -3.22
C ALA A 475 0.46 -21.94 -2.76
N GLN A 476 -0.06 -21.00 -3.55
CA GLN A 476 -0.09 -19.57 -3.26
C GLN A 476 -1.27 -19.17 -2.36
N GLY A 477 -2.22 -20.08 -2.08
CA GLY A 477 -3.36 -19.77 -1.22
C GLY A 477 -4.39 -18.81 -1.83
N THR A 478 -4.35 -18.60 -3.16
CA THR A 478 -5.23 -17.70 -3.92
C THR A 478 -6.59 -18.32 -4.26
N GLY A 479 -6.92 -19.48 -3.69
CA GLY A 479 -8.17 -20.20 -3.92
C GLY A 479 -8.01 -21.36 -4.90
N HIS A 480 -9.03 -21.62 -5.72
CA HIS A 480 -8.96 -22.60 -6.80
C HIS A 480 -8.68 -21.90 -8.13
N PHE A 481 -7.95 -22.56 -9.04
CA PHE A 481 -7.53 -21.95 -10.29
C PHE A 481 -8.70 -21.55 -11.18
N MET A 482 -9.80 -22.28 -11.11
CA MET A 482 -11.02 -21.92 -11.84
C MET A 482 -11.64 -20.60 -11.35
N ASP A 483 -11.54 -20.27 -10.06
CA ASP A 483 -12.11 -19.02 -9.53
C ASP A 483 -11.33 -17.80 -10.05
N VAL A 484 -10.00 -17.88 -10.03
CA VAL A 484 -9.12 -16.89 -10.67
C VAL A 484 -9.43 -16.81 -12.17
N VAL A 485 -9.45 -17.94 -12.86
CA VAL A 485 -9.73 -17.99 -14.31
C VAL A 485 -11.08 -17.38 -14.68
N PHE A 486 -12.14 -17.50 -13.87
CA PHE A 486 -13.43 -16.87 -14.21
C PHE A 486 -13.37 -15.35 -14.23
N ASP A 487 -12.56 -14.72 -13.38
CA ASP A 487 -12.32 -13.27 -13.42
C ASP A 487 -11.48 -12.87 -14.63
N PHE A 488 -10.57 -13.75 -15.08
CA PHE A 488 -9.74 -13.56 -16.28
C PHE A 488 -10.42 -13.99 -17.60
N LEU A 489 -11.50 -14.79 -17.58
CA LEU A 489 -12.22 -15.28 -18.77
C LEU A 489 -13.11 -14.22 -19.43
N ASP A 490 -13.45 -13.14 -18.73
CA ASP A 490 -14.07 -11.94 -19.30
C ASP A 490 -13.07 -11.08 -20.11
N MET A 491 -11.78 -11.43 -20.08
CA MET A 491 -10.81 -10.94 -21.06
C MET A 491 -11.14 -11.59 -22.40
N ASP A 492 -11.56 -10.78 -23.37
CA ASP A 492 -11.83 -11.16 -24.77
C ASP A 492 -10.56 -11.64 -25.52
N LEU A 493 -9.82 -12.57 -24.91
CA LEU A 493 -8.71 -13.30 -25.48
C LEU A 493 -9.34 -14.29 -26.46
N ASN A 494 -9.39 -13.93 -27.73
CA ASN A 494 -10.11 -14.63 -28.81
C ASN A 494 -9.75 -16.12 -29.01
N SER A 495 -8.82 -16.67 -28.22
CA SER A 495 -8.62 -18.11 -27.99
C SER A 495 -7.57 -18.30 -26.87
N VAL A 496 -7.98 -18.51 -25.62
CA VAL A 496 -7.03 -18.80 -24.52
C VAL A 496 -6.48 -20.22 -24.66
N THR A 497 -5.17 -20.33 -24.88
CA THR A 497 -4.41 -21.57 -24.90
C THR A 497 -4.08 -22.05 -23.48
N PRO A 498 -3.84 -23.35 -23.24
CA PRO A 498 -3.34 -23.87 -21.95
C PRO A 498 -2.12 -23.11 -21.41
N ILE A 499 -1.25 -22.63 -22.29
CA ILE A 499 -0.06 -21.85 -21.94
C ILE A 499 -0.41 -20.48 -21.35
N GLU A 500 -1.39 -19.79 -21.95
CA GLU A 500 -1.87 -18.52 -21.41
C GLU A 500 -2.55 -18.71 -20.06
N TYR A 501 -3.26 -19.83 -19.85
CA TYR A 501 -3.78 -20.21 -18.54
C TYR A 501 -2.68 -20.38 -17.48
N PHE A 502 -1.57 -21.03 -17.85
CA PHE A 502 -0.44 -21.21 -16.94
C PHE A 502 0.28 -19.89 -16.64
N ALA A 503 0.44 -19.01 -17.63
CA ALA A 503 0.99 -17.66 -17.42
C ALA A 503 0.10 -16.83 -16.48
N VAL A 504 -1.23 -16.92 -16.65
CA VAL A 504 -2.20 -16.30 -15.74
C VAL A 504 -2.03 -16.88 -14.33
N ALA A 505 -1.94 -18.19 -14.15
CA ALA A 505 -1.76 -18.78 -12.83
C ALA A 505 -0.45 -18.36 -12.14
N LEU A 506 0.61 -18.19 -12.91
CA LEU A 506 1.90 -17.75 -12.39
C LEU A 506 1.86 -16.28 -11.95
N LEU A 507 1.24 -15.42 -12.76
CA LEU A 507 1.24 -13.96 -12.54
C LEU A 507 0.03 -13.45 -11.76
N SER A 508 -1.04 -14.24 -11.63
CA SER A 508 -2.30 -13.78 -11.02
C SER A 508 -2.11 -13.20 -9.61
N PRO A 509 -1.24 -13.71 -8.73
CA PRO A 509 -1.02 -13.07 -7.44
C PRO A 509 -0.45 -11.66 -7.58
N LEU A 510 0.51 -11.46 -8.50
CA LEU A 510 1.09 -10.14 -8.79
C LEU A 510 0.03 -9.21 -9.39
N LEU A 511 -0.72 -9.71 -10.38
CA LEU A 511 -1.73 -8.92 -11.08
C LEU A 511 -2.91 -8.54 -10.18
N ILE A 512 -3.40 -9.45 -9.34
CA ILE A 512 -4.46 -9.16 -8.38
C ILE A 512 -3.97 -8.20 -7.30
N SER A 513 -2.71 -8.33 -6.87
CA SER A 513 -2.19 -7.49 -5.78
C SER A 513 -1.92 -6.06 -6.22
N PHE A 514 -1.45 -5.82 -7.45
CA PHE A 514 -0.97 -4.50 -7.89
C PHE A 514 -1.89 -3.78 -8.88
N ALA A 515 -2.89 -4.46 -9.45
CA ALA A 515 -3.69 -3.89 -10.56
C ALA A 515 -5.12 -3.52 -10.17
N THR A 516 -5.66 -4.10 -9.09
CA THR A 516 -7.08 -3.93 -8.70
C THR A 516 -7.23 -3.34 -7.31
N ASP A 517 -7.92 -2.21 -7.24
CA ASP A 517 -8.45 -1.57 -6.05
C ASP A 517 -9.80 -2.21 -5.60
N ASP A 518 -10.12 -2.12 -4.31
CA ASP A 518 -11.41 -2.50 -3.72
C ASP A 518 -12.52 -1.44 -3.93
N GLY A 519 -12.16 -0.26 -4.46
CA GLY A 519 -13.05 0.79 -4.93
C GLY A 519 -13.17 2.00 -3.99
N VAL A 520 -12.28 2.11 -3.01
CA VAL A 520 -12.10 3.30 -2.18
C VAL A 520 -11.01 4.17 -2.80
N ASP A 521 -11.26 5.47 -3.03
CA ASP A 521 -10.19 6.36 -3.51
C ASP A 521 -9.13 6.51 -2.41
N ASP A 522 -7.95 5.92 -2.62
CA ASP A 522 -6.85 5.89 -1.67
C ASP A 522 -6.27 7.26 -1.35
N ASN A 523 -6.37 8.18 -2.31
CA ASN A 523 -5.68 9.45 -2.24
C ASN A 523 -6.61 10.58 -1.84
N ASN A 524 -7.88 10.55 -2.26
CA ASN A 524 -8.80 11.66 -2.08
C ASN A 524 -10.20 11.17 -1.73
N GLY A 525 -10.65 11.42 -0.51
CA GLY A 525 -11.99 10.99 -0.13
C GLY A 525 -12.48 11.60 1.15
N ALA A 526 -13.63 11.07 1.59
CA ALA A 526 -14.24 11.42 2.86
C ALA A 526 -14.84 10.17 3.50
N ILE A 527 -14.56 9.99 4.80
CA ILE A 527 -15.21 8.98 5.63
C ILE A 527 -16.06 9.64 6.71
N ASP A 528 -16.88 8.86 7.41
CA ASP A 528 -17.73 9.36 8.49
C ASP A 528 -16.93 9.91 9.68
N GLY A 529 -17.27 11.13 10.11
CA GLY A 529 -16.70 11.77 11.29
C GLY A 529 -17.14 11.11 12.60
N TYR A 530 -16.57 11.57 13.71
CA TYR A 530 -16.87 11.05 15.05
C TYR A 530 -18.26 11.48 15.57
N GLY A 531 -18.89 12.50 14.98
CA GLY A 531 -20.26 12.94 15.28
C GLY A 531 -21.35 12.02 14.74
N ASN A 532 -21.06 11.27 13.66
CA ASN A 532 -22.01 10.34 13.05
C ASN A 532 -22.16 9.06 13.90
N ASN A 533 -23.26 9.00 14.66
CA ASN A 533 -23.63 7.88 15.53
C ASN A 533 -24.64 6.89 14.91
N ASP A 534 -24.80 6.86 13.59
CA ASP A 534 -25.83 6.04 12.95
C ASP A 534 -25.46 4.55 12.87
N THR A 535 -25.46 3.91 14.04
CA THR A 535 -25.25 2.47 14.24
C THR A 535 -26.48 1.64 13.88
N THR A 536 -27.62 2.26 13.55
CA THR A 536 -28.89 1.55 13.32
C THR A 536 -29.07 1.02 11.90
N GLY A 537 -28.47 1.66 10.89
CA GLY A 537 -28.48 1.16 9.51
C GLY A 537 -27.61 -0.09 9.30
N ASN A 538 -26.46 -0.14 9.98
CA ASN A 538 -25.41 -1.13 9.72
C ASN A 538 -25.69 -2.54 10.25
N ILE A 539 -26.46 -2.69 11.34
CA ILE A 539 -26.80 -4.04 11.84
C ILE A 539 -27.72 -4.76 10.85
N THR A 540 -28.68 -4.05 10.27
CA THR A 540 -29.60 -4.62 9.27
C THR A 540 -28.94 -4.87 7.92
N SER A 541 -28.03 -4.00 7.48
CA SER A 541 -27.26 -4.23 6.25
C SER A 541 -26.26 -5.37 6.44
N ASN A 542 -25.52 -5.43 7.55
CA ASN A 542 -24.55 -6.49 7.83
C ASN A 542 -25.22 -7.86 8.02
N LEU A 543 -26.40 -7.92 8.65
CA LEU A 543 -27.22 -9.13 8.69
C LEU A 543 -27.68 -9.54 7.29
N SER A 544 -28.08 -8.60 6.43
CA SER A 544 -28.47 -8.87 5.05
C SER A 544 -27.29 -9.37 4.21
N THR A 545 -26.12 -8.73 4.31
CA THR A 545 -24.90 -9.11 3.58
C THR A 545 -24.41 -10.48 4.04
N THR A 546 -24.30 -10.71 5.35
CA THR A 546 -23.92 -12.01 5.91
C THR A 546 -24.90 -13.12 5.50
N PHE A 547 -26.20 -12.83 5.50
CA PHE A 547 -27.22 -13.79 5.08
C PHE A 547 -27.17 -14.06 3.57
N THR A 548 -26.84 -13.05 2.76
CA THR A 548 -26.64 -13.17 1.31
C THR A 548 -25.42 -14.02 1.00
N GLU A 549 -24.30 -13.79 1.68
CA GLU A 549 -23.08 -14.59 1.51
C GLU A 549 -23.30 -16.04 1.96
N ILE A 550 -23.96 -16.29 3.10
CA ILE A 550 -24.32 -17.64 3.53
C ILE A 550 -25.21 -18.34 2.48
N LEU A 551 -26.18 -17.62 1.90
CA LEU A 551 -27.02 -18.14 0.81
C LEU A 551 -26.22 -18.44 -0.45
N LYS A 552 -25.25 -17.59 -0.80
CA LYS A 552 -24.35 -17.77 -1.94
C LYS A 552 -23.47 -19.02 -1.75
N TYR A 553 -22.88 -19.20 -0.57
CA TYR A 553 -22.13 -20.41 -0.22
C TYR A 553 -23.00 -21.68 -0.25
N LEU A 554 -24.21 -21.63 0.31
CA LEU A 554 -25.16 -22.75 0.26
C LEU A 554 -25.59 -23.08 -1.18
N LEU A 555 -25.84 -22.06 -2.00
CA LEU A 555 -26.20 -22.22 -3.40
C LEU A 555 -25.04 -22.84 -4.19
N ASN A 556 -23.82 -22.36 -3.98
CA ASN A 556 -22.61 -22.90 -4.59
C ASN A 556 -22.38 -24.36 -4.18
N MET A 557 -22.60 -24.69 -2.90
CA MET A 557 -22.50 -26.06 -2.39
C MET A 557 -23.58 -26.98 -3.01
N VAL A 558 -24.80 -26.48 -3.22
CA VAL A 558 -25.88 -27.22 -3.90
C VAL A 558 -25.57 -27.41 -5.39
N ILE A 559 -25.09 -26.38 -6.09
CA ILE A 559 -24.66 -26.46 -7.48
C ILE A 559 -23.53 -27.47 -7.63
N TYR A 560 -22.56 -27.46 -6.71
CA TYR A 560 -21.45 -28.41 -6.67
C TYR A 560 -21.95 -29.85 -6.47
N MET A 561 -22.88 -30.08 -5.53
CA MET A 561 -23.50 -31.39 -5.33
C MET A 561 -24.31 -31.86 -6.54
N LEU A 562 -25.03 -30.97 -7.22
CA LEU A 562 -25.80 -31.30 -8.43
C LEU A 562 -24.89 -31.66 -9.62
N LYS A 563 -23.75 -30.96 -9.78
CA LYS A 563 -22.73 -31.29 -10.77
C LYS A 563 -22.03 -32.62 -10.44
N ALA A 564 -21.68 -32.87 -9.18
CA ALA A 564 -21.08 -34.13 -8.74
C ALA A 564 -22.00 -35.35 -8.90
N LEU A 565 -23.31 -35.15 -8.93
CA LEU A 565 -24.33 -36.18 -9.15
C LEU A 565 -24.73 -36.37 -10.62
N GLY A 566 -24.04 -35.69 -11.56
CA GLY A 566 -24.28 -35.86 -13.00
C GLY A 566 -25.56 -35.20 -13.52
N TYR A 567 -26.20 -34.32 -12.74
CA TYR A 567 -27.29 -33.50 -13.24
C TYR A 567 -26.72 -32.31 -14.04
N THR A 568 -26.50 -32.55 -15.33
CA THR A 568 -26.41 -31.47 -16.32
C THR A 568 -27.83 -31.24 -16.84
N GLY A 569 -28.45 -30.13 -16.43
CA GLY A 569 -29.84 -29.86 -16.75
C GLY A 569 -30.10 -28.41 -17.12
N ALA A 570 -30.11 -28.19 -18.44
CA ALA A 570 -30.90 -27.24 -19.25
C ALA A 570 -30.83 -25.74 -18.96
#